data_AF-A0AAV1L505-F1
#
_entry.id   AF-A0AAV1L505-F1
#
_cell.length_a   1.000
_cell.length_b   1.000
_cell.length_c   1.000
_cell.angle_alpha   90.00
_cell.angle_beta   90.00
_cell.angle_gamma   90.00
#
_symmetry.space_group_name_H-M   'P 1'
#
loop_
_entity.id
_entity.type
_entity.pdbx_description
1 polymer ?
#
loop_
_entity_poly.entity_id
_entity_poly.type
_entity_poly.pdbx_seq_one_letter_code
_entity_poly.pdbx_strand_id
1 'polypeptide(L)'
;MTTHRLHYNTSLQCDDIVYYPTSFKNNKFPVRPKNFTFEETSKQEAGSSIRNSVEINMKGRKEHITYKLNAPQTDLVAFGVWGRIYNKDVNHNKPPTEDDLQNYLEIEDWIYKKEKNQD
;
A
#
# COMPACT_ATOMS: atom_id res chain seq x y z
N MET A 1 2.89 -8.70 7.37
CA MET A 1 2.56 -7.38 6.79
C MET A 1 1.99 -6.51 7.90
N THR A 2 2.46 -5.27 8.06
CA THR A 2 1.93 -4.31 9.03
C THR A 2 0.83 -3.50 8.38
N THR A 3 -0.41 -3.75 8.76
CA THR A 3 -1.57 -2.98 8.31
C THR A 3 -1.82 -1.81 9.27
N HIS A 4 -2.18 -0.67 8.71
CA HIS A 4 -2.57 0.56 9.39
C HIS A 4 -4.08 0.77 9.27
N ARG A 5 -4.72 1.20 10.36
CA ARG A 5 -6.15 1.56 10.36
C ARG A 5 -6.42 2.62 9.30
N LEU A 6 -7.53 2.47 8.57
CA LEU A 6 -7.99 3.47 7.62
C LEU A 6 -8.21 4.83 8.29
N HIS A 7 -7.78 5.87 7.58
CA HIS A 7 -7.97 7.25 7.98
C HIS A 7 -8.51 8.02 6.79
N TYR A 8 -9.65 8.66 6.95
CA TYR A 8 -10.25 9.51 5.93
C TYR A 8 -9.80 10.95 6.12
N ASN A 9 -9.22 11.52 5.07
CA ASN A 9 -8.80 12.90 5.01
C ASN A 9 -9.98 13.78 4.63
N THR A 10 -10.49 14.57 5.57
CA THR A 10 -11.65 15.45 5.33
C THR A 10 -11.32 16.65 4.44
N SER A 11 -10.06 17.10 4.44
CA SER A 11 -9.62 18.25 3.63
C SER A 11 -9.48 17.89 2.16
N LEU A 12 -8.90 16.73 1.86
CA LEU A 12 -8.74 16.21 0.49
C LEU A 12 -9.90 15.33 0.03
N GLN A 13 -10.84 15.05 0.92
CA GLN A 13 -12.01 14.19 0.70
C GLN A 13 -11.65 12.79 0.20
N CYS A 14 -10.53 12.23 0.66
CA CYS A 14 -10.02 10.92 0.24
C CYS A 14 -9.44 10.11 1.40
N ASP A 15 -9.30 8.80 1.23
CA ASP A 15 -8.63 7.94 2.21
C ASP A 15 -7.10 8.17 2.19
N ASP A 16 -6.50 8.46 3.35
CA ASP A 16 -5.04 8.59 3.51
C ASP A 16 -4.33 7.24 3.45
N ILE A 17 -5.05 6.14 3.59
CA ILE A 17 -4.52 4.78 3.51
C ILE A 17 -5.44 4.00 2.58
N VAL A 18 -4.88 3.32 1.57
CA VAL A 18 -5.70 2.51 0.64
C VAL A 18 -5.04 1.17 0.43
N TYR A 19 -5.85 0.11 0.45
CA TYR A 19 -5.42 -1.26 0.19
C TYR A 19 -6.00 -1.78 -1.13
N TYR A 20 -5.12 -2.36 -1.95
CA TYR A 20 -5.44 -2.91 -3.25
C TYR A 20 -5.17 -4.42 -3.26
N PRO A 21 -6.19 -5.27 -3.49
CA PRO A 21 -5.96 -6.69 -3.74
C PRO A 21 -5.32 -6.86 -5.11
N THR A 22 -4.07 -7.32 -5.12
CA THR A 22 -3.32 -7.57 -6.35
C THR A 22 -3.27 -9.08 -6.60
N SER A 23 -3.81 -9.51 -7.74
CA SER A 23 -3.49 -10.82 -8.27
C SER A 23 -3.30 -10.78 -9.77
N PHE A 24 -2.34 -11.54 -10.26
CA PHE A 24 -2.23 -11.81 -11.68
C PHE A 24 -1.55 -13.14 -11.94
N LYS A 25 -1.82 -13.66 -13.13
CA LYS A 25 -1.38 -14.97 -13.61
C LYS A 25 -0.31 -14.78 -14.69
N ASN A 26 0.29 -15.88 -15.16
CA ASN A 26 1.33 -15.83 -16.21
C ASN A 26 0.91 -15.06 -17.47
N ASN A 27 -0.38 -15.07 -17.80
CA ASN A 27 -0.94 -14.34 -18.92
C ASN A 27 -1.18 -12.84 -18.64
N LYS A 28 -0.68 -12.31 -17.51
CA LYS A 28 -0.86 -10.93 -17.02
C LYS A 28 -2.32 -10.54 -16.74
N PHE A 29 -3.25 -11.49 -16.72
CA PHE A 29 -4.63 -11.24 -16.33
C PHE A 29 -4.86 -11.52 -14.85
N PRO A 30 -5.79 -10.80 -14.21
CA PRO A 30 -6.13 -11.04 -12.82
C PRO A 30 -6.77 -12.42 -12.59
N VAL A 31 -6.73 -12.88 -11.35
CA VAL A 31 -7.51 -14.05 -10.95
C VAL A 31 -8.99 -13.72 -11.09
N ARG A 32 -9.79 -14.66 -11.58
CA ARG A 32 -11.23 -14.44 -11.75
C ARG A 32 -11.88 -14.13 -10.39
N PRO A 33 -12.80 -13.15 -10.29
CA PRO A 33 -13.44 -12.79 -9.02
C PRO A 33 -14.06 -13.96 -8.25
N LYS A 34 -14.61 -14.96 -8.96
CA LYS A 34 -15.16 -16.17 -8.33
C LYS A 34 -14.12 -17.05 -7.60
N ASN A 35 -12.84 -16.90 -7.93
CA ASN A 35 -11.74 -17.73 -7.41
C ASN A 35 -11.01 -17.08 -6.23
N PHE A 36 -11.41 -15.87 -5.79
CA PHE A 36 -10.85 -15.22 -4.62
C PHE A 36 -11.92 -14.52 -3.79
N THR A 37 -11.60 -14.25 -2.53
CA THR A 37 -12.41 -13.45 -1.62
C THR A 37 -11.52 -12.36 -1.03
N PHE A 38 -11.99 -11.12 -1.05
CA PHE A 38 -11.32 -9.97 -0.43
C PHE A 38 -12.28 -9.27 0.51
N GLU A 39 -11.93 -9.22 1.80
CA GLU A 39 -12.73 -8.60 2.85
C GLU A 39 -11.88 -7.59 3.62
N GLU A 40 -12.44 -6.43 3.88
CA GLU A 40 -11.82 -5.33 4.60
C GLU A 40 -12.76 -4.86 5.72
N THR A 41 -12.25 -4.82 6.96
CA THR A 41 -13.08 -4.66 8.16
C THR A 41 -13.82 -3.32 8.19
N SER A 42 -13.16 -2.24 7.83
CA SER A 42 -13.76 -0.89 7.71
C SER A 42 -14.93 -0.78 6.72
N LYS A 43 -14.98 -1.64 5.69
CA LYS A 43 -16.02 -1.61 4.65
C LYS A 43 -17.19 -2.57 4.96
N GLN A 44 -17.07 -3.41 5.98
CA GLN A 44 -18.13 -4.33 6.41
C GLN A 44 -19.30 -3.64 7.14
N GLU A 45 -19.14 -2.40 7.59
CA GLU A 45 -20.23 -1.65 8.26
C GLU A 45 -21.34 -1.18 7.29
N ALA A 46 -21.11 -1.24 5.97
CA ALA A 46 -22.10 -0.88 4.95
C ALA A 46 -22.66 -2.11 4.21
N GLY A 47 -23.40 -2.97 4.93
CA GLY A 47 -24.49 -3.73 4.30
C GLY A 47 -24.20 -5.09 3.67
N SER A 48 -23.44 -5.99 4.32
CA SER A 48 -23.44 -7.40 3.90
C SER A 48 -23.51 -8.38 5.06
N SER A 49 -24.67 -9.01 5.20
CA SER A 49 -24.95 -10.15 6.06
C SER A 49 -24.24 -11.41 5.54
N ILE A 50 -22.91 -11.49 5.68
CA ILE A 50 -22.19 -12.76 5.52
C ILE A 50 -21.50 -13.08 6.84
N ARG A 51 -22.15 -13.98 7.58
CA ARG A 51 -21.64 -14.69 8.74
C ARG A 51 -20.41 -15.50 8.32
N ASN A 52 -19.22 -15.05 8.70
CA ASN A 52 -18.12 -15.92 9.11
C ASN A 52 -17.23 -15.11 10.03
N SER A 53 -17.21 -15.53 11.29
CA SER A 53 -16.43 -15.08 12.43
C SER A 53 -15.05 -14.48 12.08
N VAL A 54 -15.00 -13.16 11.88
CA VAL A 54 -13.82 -12.39 12.21
C VAL A 54 -14.14 -11.76 13.57
N GLU A 55 -13.69 -12.40 14.64
CA GLU A 55 -13.72 -11.77 15.97
C GLU A 55 -12.89 -10.49 15.89
N ILE A 56 -13.58 -9.35 15.85
CA ILE A 56 -12.98 -8.02 15.82
C ILE A 56 -12.36 -7.80 17.19
N ASN A 57 -11.11 -8.22 17.35
CA ASN A 57 -10.33 -7.95 18.54
C ASN A 57 -9.96 -6.45 18.51
N MET A 58 -10.87 -5.60 19.00
CA MET A 58 -10.77 -4.13 19.04
C MET A 58 -9.64 -3.60 19.95
N LYS A 59 -8.65 -4.42 20.28
CA LYS A 59 -7.47 -4.05 21.07
C LYS A 59 -6.22 -4.12 20.20
N GLY A 60 -6.00 -3.07 19.40
CA GLY A 60 -4.70 -2.79 18.78
C GLY A 60 -4.69 -2.36 17.31
N ARG A 61 -5.11 -1.11 17.03
CA ARG A 61 -4.64 -0.18 15.97
C ARG A 61 -4.38 -0.63 14.51
N LYS A 62 -4.62 -1.88 14.09
CA LYS A 62 -4.32 -2.39 12.73
C LYS A 62 -5.61 -2.69 11.94
N GLU A 63 -5.60 -2.42 10.64
CA GLU A 63 -6.69 -2.81 9.74
C GLU A 63 -6.65 -4.32 9.52
N HIS A 64 -7.79 -5.00 9.63
CA HIS A 64 -7.87 -6.43 9.36
C HIS A 64 -8.40 -6.65 7.94
N ILE A 65 -7.55 -7.27 7.11
CA ILE A 65 -7.78 -7.49 5.69
C ILE A 65 -7.60 -8.98 5.41
N THR A 66 -8.62 -9.60 4.84
CA THR A 66 -8.59 -11.01 4.47
C THR A 66 -8.60 -11.11 2.95
N TYR A 67 -7.52 -11.68 2.39
CA TYR A 67 -7.43 -11.98 0.96
C TYR A 67 -7.13 -13.47 0.76
N LYS A 68 -8.13 -14.21 0.25
CA LYS A 68 -8.11 -15.68 0.20
C LYS A 68 -8.40 -16.20 -1.19
N LEU A 69 -7.74 -17.29 -1.58
CA LEU A 69 -8.09 -18.08 -2.76
C LEU A 69 -9.19 -19.10 -2.41
N ASN A 70 -10.21 -19.17 -3.25
CA ASN A 70 -11.32 -20.11 -3.10
C ASN A 70 -11.06 -21.42 -3.86
N ALA A 71 -10.12 -21.42 -4.80
CA ALA A 71 -9.74 -22.57 -5.60
C ALA A 71 -8.24 -22.56 -5.94
N PRO A 72 -7.59 -23.73 -6.09
CA PRO A 72 -6.20 -23.82 -6.52
C PRO A 72 -5.97 -23.07 -7.85
N GLN A 73 -4.93 -22.24 -7.91
CA GLN A 73 -4.49 -21.56 -9.14
C GLN A 73 -3.08 -22.04 -9.46
N THR A 74 -2.89 -22.68 -10.61
CA THR A 74 -1.60 -23.26 -11.03
C THR A 74 -0.71 -22.25 -11.75
N ASP A 75 -1.29 -21.19 -12.31
CA ASP A 75 -0.62 -20.17 -13.12
C ASP A 75 -0.45 -18.83 -12.40
N LEU A 76 -0.50 -18.85 -11.05
CA LEU A 76 -0.44 -17.65 -10.22
C LEU A 76 0.98 -17.08 -10.14
N VAL A 77 1.14 -15.80 -10.46
CA VAL A 77 2.44 -15.10 -10.39
C VAL A 77 2.50 -14.19 -9.19
N ALA A 78 1.43 -13.44 -8.94
CA ALA A 78 1.32 -12.61 -7.75
C ALA A 78 -0.04 -12.79 -7.10
N PHE A 79 -0.03 -12.82 -5.78
CA PHE A 79 -1.23 -12.79 -4.95
C PHE A 79 -0.87 -12.14 -3.62
N GLY A 80 -1.36 -10.94 -3.41
CA GLY A 80 -1.08 -10.18 -2.20
C GLY A 80 -1.91 -8.91 -2.13
N VAL A 81 -1.88 -8.28 -0.97
CA VAL A 81 -2.49 -6.96 -0.76
C VAL A 81 -1.37 -5.93 -0.82
N TRP A 82 -1.52 -4.94 -1.68
CA TRP A 82 -0.63 -3.79 -1.72
C TRP A 82 -1.30 -2.60 -1.01
N GLY A 83 -0.60 -1.99 -0.06
CA GLY A 83 -1.11 -0.84 0.69
C GLY A 83 -0.33 0.42 0.34
N ARG A 84 -1.04 1.55 0.22
CA ARG A 84 -0.46 2.89 0.09
C ARG A 84 -0.88 3.73 1.28
N ILE A 85 0.07 4.50 1.83
CA ILE A 85 -0.14 5.38 2.99
C ILE A 85 0.29 6.78 2.58
N TYR A 86 -0.67 7.59 2.12
CA TYR A 86 -0.45 8.95 1.64
C TYR A 86 0.04 9.88 2.74
N ASN A 87 -0.35 9.66 4.00
CA ASN A 87 0.11 10.48 5.13
C ASN A 87 1.62 10.29 5.46
N LYS A 88 2.27 9.27 4.89
CA LYS A 88 3.72 9.10 4.99
C LYS A 88 4.46 9.62 3.77
N ASP A 89 3.75 10.06 2.73
CA ASP A 89 4.37 10.69 1.58
C ASP A 89 4.99 12.03 2.04
N VAL A 90 6.14 12.38 1.44
CA VAL A 90 6.90 13.58 1.82
C VAL A 90 6.01 14.81 1.74
N ASN A 91 6.00 15.61 2.81
CA ASN A 91 5.31 16.89 2.83
C ASN A 91 6.05 17.86 1.90
N HIS A 92 5.56 18.03 0.68
CA HIS A 92 6.14 18.91 -0.33
C HIS A 92 6.10 20.40 0.07
N ASN A 93 5.32 20.75 1.10
CA ASN A 93 5.26 22.10 1.65
C ASN A 93 6.27 22.33 2.78
N LYS A 94 7.00 21.31 3.21
CA LYS A 94 8.08 21.49 4.18
C LYS A 94 9.28 22.09 3.43
N PRO A 95 9.79 23.27 3.82
CA PRO A 95 11.01 23.77 3.23
C PRO A 95 12.14 22.75 3.49
N PRO A 96 13.05 22.53 2.52
CA PRO A 96 14.17 21.63 2.71
C PRO A 96 14.96 22.05 3.94
N THR A 97 15.38 21.06 4.73
CA THR A 97 16.24 21.30 5.88
C THR A 97 17.67 21.58 5.39
N GLU A 98 18.50 22.26 6.19
CA GLU A 98 19.92 22.48 5.85
C GLU A 98 20.65 21.15 5.57
N ASP A 99 20.31 20.09 6.32
CA ASP A 99 20.82 18.73 6.12
C ASP A 99 20.41 18.12 4.78
N ASP A 100 19.21 18.44 4.28
CA ASP A 100 18.72 17.96 2.97
C ASP A 100 19.47 18.65 1.82
N LEU A 101 19.80 19.94 2.00
CA LEU A 101 20.61 20.72 1.06
C LEU A 101 22.06 20.21 1.01
N GLN A 102 22.67 19.91 2.15
CA GLN A 102 24.02 19.34 2.19
C GLN A 102 24.08 17.97 1.52
N ASN A 103 23.13 17.07 1.81
CA ASN A 103 23.05 15.77 1.15
C ASN A 103 22.88 15.89 -0.37
N TYR A 104 22.04 16.84 -0.82
CA TYR A 104 21.88 17.10 -2.25
C TYR A 104 23.19 17.57 -2.89
N LEU A 105 23.88 18.55 -2.28
CA LEU A 105 25.14 19.07 -2.78
C LEU A 105 26.24 18.00 -2.82
N GLU A 106 26.32 17.11 -1.81
CA GLU A 106 27.27 16.00 -1.81
C GLU A 106 27.02 15.00 -2.94
N ILE A 107 25.75 14.68 -3.20
CA ILE A 107 25.35 13.81 -4.31
C ILE A 107 25.66 14.48 -5.65
N GLU A 108 25.33 15.76 -5.81
CA GLU A 108 25.61 16.55 -7.01
C GLU A 108 27.12 16.59 -7.28
N ASP A 109 27.93 16.90 -6.26
CA ASP A 109 29.39 16.89 -6.34
C ASP A 109 29.92 15.51 -6.71
N TRP A 110 29.36 14.43 -6.17
CA TRP A 110 29.78 13.07 -6.50
C TRP A 110 29.47 12.68 -7.95
N ILE A 111 28.30 13.08 -8.45
CA ILE A 111 27.87 12.83 -9.83
C ILE A 111 28.77 13.62 -10.81
N TYR A 112 28.95 14.92 -10.60
CA TYR A 112 29.60 15.80 -11.56
C TYR A 112 31.12 15.93 -11.38
N LYS A 113 31.72 15.61 -10.23
CA LYS A 113 33.19 15.47 -10.12
C LYS A 113 33.72 14.27 -10.90
N LYS A 114 32.91 13.22 -11.10
CA LYS A 114 33.33 12.04 -11.85
C LYS A 114 33.54 12.32 -13.34
N GLU A 115 32.82 13.30 -13.88
CA GLU A 115 32.95 13.70 -15.29
C GLU A 115 34.18 14.57 -15.57
N LYS A 116 34.76 15.23 -14.55
CA LYS A 116 35.95 16.09 -14.73
C LYS A 116 37.31 15.38 -14.67
N ASN A 117 37.35 14.09 -14.34
CA ASN A 117 38.61 13.34 -14.19
C ASN A 117 38.87 12.36 -15.36
N GLN A 118 38.27 12.60 -16.53
CA GLN A 118 38.47 11.80 -17.76
C GLN A 118 39.14 12.57 -18.92
N ASP A 119 39.82 13.68 -18.64
CA ASP A 119 40.74 14.34 -19.59
C ASP A 119 42.21 14.16 -19.16
#